data_AF-A0A972UWQ0-F1
#
_entry.id   AF-A0A972UWQ0-F1
#
_cell.length_a   1.000
_cell.length_b   1.000
_cell.length_c   1.000
_cell.angle_alpha   90.00
_cell.angle_beta   90.00
_cell.angle_gamma   90.00
#
_symmetry.space_group_name_H-M   'P 1'
#
loop_
_entity.id
_entity.type
_entity.pdbx_description
1 polymer ?
#
loop_
_entity_poly.entity_id
_entity_poly.type
_entity_poly.pdbx_seq_one_letter_code
_entity_poly.pdbx_strand_id
1 'polypeptide(L)'
;MRTNSNKYLWVLIPTLVSIFLVDMVYFGKIPLASDTISYKPISEWVKNYSLENSNIPHWYPNLFGGMPSYGSYICTSGDPLAKIRNFLLFNRGLKYWDFFTIGGLAIYLLLRRRHIGKLSALFGGLVTCLTPYLFGLINAGHSTKIMSLGYFPLLFLAADYCITERKIRGILLLGLIAALQLWANHPQIVYYSWMVVVFFWLWNLVADRISKTQTVRQDTMASLMLVGGLILALVLVSDPYISVYEFQEYSNRGASSVLDESGTTDSGVKWDYATQWSFEPKELISFLYPYYYGMQNYPTRDIKSAAYWGGMPFTQSTHYFGLLVVLLAILGAVLKKPDRFNLFLWVTSGLILLVGFGSYFPILFGPLFHLAPFFNKFRVPSMIYSFLPLTIGILAAGGLDHLLKLITNEKSTALRKLKKSVLIIFGGFIGLTLIYLLFGNSIIAFIKPTEAGQYDPRVIAQI
;
A
#
# COMPACT_ATOMS: atom_id res chain seq x y z
N MET A 1 8.92 -22.59 -35.66
CA MET A 1 9.29 -22.94 -34.26
C MET A 1 8.82 -21.83 -33.31
N ARG A 2 7.62 -21.92 -32.71
CA ARG A 2 7.24 -21.05 -31.59
C ARG A 2 7.76 -21.71 -30.31
N THR A 3 8.96 -21.31 -29.89
CA THR A 3 9.65 -21.87 -28.73
C THR A 3 8.79 -21.77 -27.47
N ASN A 4 8.83 -22.83 -26.66
CA ASN A 4 8.23 -22.99 -25.35
C ASN A 4 8.74 -21.97 -24.29
N SER A 5 9.50 -20.94 -24.69
CA SER A 5 10.20 -19.98 -23.80
C SER A 5 9.26 -19.14 -22.95
N ASN A 6 7.99 -19.02 -23.36
CA ASN A 6 6.97 -18.26 -22.64
C ASN A 6 6.30 -19.04 -21.49
N LYS A 7 6.73 -20.26 -21.15
CA LYS A 7 6.14 -21.04 -20.04
C LYS A 7 6.58 -20.55 -18.66
N TYR A 8 7.79 -19.99 -18.55
CA TYR A 8 8.43 -19.64 -17.27
C TYR A 8 8.64 -18.13 -17.06
N LEU A 9 7.92 -17.27 -17.79
CA LEU A 9 8.05 -15.81 -17.67
C LEU A 9 7.85 -15.28 -16.24
N TRP A 10 7.06 -15.96 -15.42
CA TRP A 10 6.82 -15.58 -14.02
C TRP A 10 8.09 -15.66 -13.16
N VAL A 11 9.08 -16.49 -13.53
CA VAL A 11 10.38 -16.60 -12.83
C VAL A 11 11.18 -15.29 -12.92
N LEU A 12 10.92 -14.46 -13.93
CA LEU A 12 11.57 -13.15 -14.04
C LEU A 12 11.20 -12.20 -12.90
N ILE A 13 10.07 -12.41 -12.21
CA ILE A 13 9.67 -11.59 -11.06
C ILE A 13 10.68 -11.74 -9.91
N PRO A 14 10.87 -12.93 -9.30
CA PRO A 14 11.87 -13.10 -8.24
C PRO A 14 13.28 -12.72 -8.70
N THR A 15 13.66 -13.02 -9.95
CA THR A 15 14.98 -12.67 -10.48
C THR A 15 15.18 -11.16 -10.51
N LEU A 16 14.25 -10.39 -11.10
CA LEU A 16 14.38 -8.93 -11.19
C LEU A 16 14.29 -8.27 -9.81
N VAL A 17 13.43 -8.76 -8.92
CA VAL A 17 13.38 -8.27 -7.53
C VAL A 17 14.73 -8.47 -6.84
N SER A 18 15.40 -9.62 -7.06
CA SER A 18 16.72 -9.88 -6.48
C SER A 18 17.80 -8.95 -7.03
N ILE A 19 17.71 -8.56 -8.30
CA ILE A 19 18.64 -7.60 -8.93
C ILE A 19 18.47 -6.21 -8.33
N PHE A 20 17.24 -5.74 -8.17
CA PHE A 20 16.97 -4.44 -7.55
C PHE A 20 17.36 -4.38 -6.07
N LEU A 21 17.37 -5.53 -5.38
CA LEU A 21 17.74 -5.64 -3.98
C LEU A 21 19.13 -6.28 -3.79
N VAL A 22 20.00 -6.27 -4.81
CA VAL A 22 21.26 -7.04 -4.82
C VAL A 22 22.14 -6.73 -3.62
N ASP A 23 22.31 -5.45 -3.29
CA ASP A 23 23.08 -4.98 -2.14
C ASP A 23 22.51 -5.47 -0.80
N MET A 24 21.19 -5.56 -0.69
CA MET A 24 20.52 -5.99 0.53
C MET A 24 20.50 -7.52 0.67
N VAL A 25 20.23 -8.22 -0.43
CA VAL A 25 20.04 -9.68 -0.47
C VAL A 25 21.37 -10.41 -0.37
N TYR A 26 22.36 -10.03 -1.18
CA TYR A 26 23.62 -10.76 -1.30
C TYR A 26 24.75 -10.14 -0.48
N PHE A 27 24.78 -8.82 -0.34
CA PHE A 27 25.84 -8.12 0.40
C PHE A 27 25.44 -7.68 1.81
N GLY A 28 24.18 -7.87 2.20
CA GLY A 28 23.68 -7.52 3.54
C GLY A 28 23.67 -6.01 3.86
N LYS A 29 23.83 -5.15 2.85
CA LYS A 29 23.86 -3.69 3.02
C LYS A 29 22.43 -3.17 3.13
N ILE A 30 21.96 -2.95 4.36
CA ILE A 30 20.62 -2.44 4.63
C ILE A 30 20.71 -0.95 5.02
N PRO A 31 19.89 -0.06 4.44
CA PRO A 31 19.85 1.34 4.83
C PRO A 31 19.62 1.50 6.34
N LEU A 32 20.34 2.45 6.94
CA LEU A 32 20.22 2.75 8.36
C LEU A 32 18.98 3.62 8.62
N ALA A 33 17.84 2.96 8.81
CA ALA A 33 16.56 3.63 9.08
C ALA A 33 16.44 4.08 10.55
N SER A 34 15.85 5.27 10.78
CA SER A 34 15.60 5.82 12.13
C SER A 34 14.85 4.83 13.02
N ASP A 35 13.77 4.25 12.50
CA ASP A 35 12.89 3.37 13.27
C ASP A 35 13.59 2.05 13.61
N THR A 36 14.47 1.59 12.71
CA THR A 36 15.32 0.42 12.99
C THR A 36 16.30 0.70 14.11
N ILE A 37 16.89 1.90 14.17
CA ILE A 37 17.81 2.28 15.25
C ILE A 37 17.05 2.38 16.56
N SER A 38 15.91 3.09 16.57
CA SER A 38 15.08 3.30 17.75
C SER A 38 14.53 2.00 18.34
N TYR A 39 14.36 0.96 17.52
CA TYR A 39 13.90 -0.35 17.98
C TYR A 39 15.01 -1.22 18.62
N LYS A 40 16.30 -0.92 18.39
CA LYS A 40 17.41 -1.76 18.92
C LYS A 40 17.37 -1.97 20.43
N PRO A 41 17.15 -0.93 21.28
CA PRO A 41 17.10 -1.13 22.73
C PRO A 41 15.99 -2.08 23.17
N ILE A 42 14.83 -2.00 22.52
CA ILE A 42 13.70 -2.91 22.78
C ILE A 42 14.12 -4.34 22.43
N SER A 43 14.71 -4.55 21.25
CA SER A 43 15.14 -5.89 20.83
C SER A 43 16.22 -6.50 21.73
N GLU A 44 17.14 -5.69 22.27
CA GLU A 44 18.19 -6.18 23.17
C GLU A 44 17.60 -6.56 24.52
N TRP A 45 16.64 -5.80 25.04
CA TRP A 45 15.91 -6.16 26.25
C TRP A 45 15.14 -7.47 26.09
N VAL A 46 14.41 -7.65 24.98
CA VAL A 46 13.67 -8.90 24.71
C VAL A 46 14.62 -10.09 24.69
N LYS A 47 15.78 -9.93 24.07
CA LYS A 47 16.81 -10.98 23.99
C LYS A 47 17.35 -11.34 25.37
N ASN A 48 17.71 -10.35 26.18
CA ASN A 48 18.24 -10.59 27.54
C ASN A 48 17.18 -11.24 28.43
N TYR A 49 15.93 -10.78 28.37
CA TYR A 49 14.83 -11.38 29.12
C TYR A 49 14.64 -12.86 28.76
N SER A 50 14.72 -13.20 27.46
CA SER A 50 14.54 -14.57 26.96
C SER A 50 15.70 -15.51 27.30
N LEU A 51 16.87 -14.99 27.68
CA LEU A 51 17.99 -15.81 28.15
C LEU A 51 17.81 -16.25 29.61
N GLU A 52 17.18 -15.41 30.41
CA GLU A 52 16.99 -15.62 31.86
C GLU A 52 15.64 -16.26 32.20
N ASN A 53 14.64 -16.11 31.31
CA ASN A 53 13.26 -16.52 31.57
C ASN A 53 12.69 -17.35 30.43
N SER A 54 11.83 -18.32 30.76
CA SER A 54 11.15 -19.19 29.79
C SER A 54 9.77 -18.68 29.36
N ASN A 55 9.24 -17.66 30.03
CA ASN A 55 7.94 -17.06 29.74
C ASN A 55 8.07 -15.83 28.83
N ILE A 56 6.95 -15.43 28.21
CA ILE A 56 6.89 -14.22 27.39
C ILE A 56 6.62 -13.02 28.33
N PRO A 57 7.40 -11.93 28.27
CA PRO A 57 7.18 -10.79 29.14
C PRO A 57 5.94 -10.01 28.69
N HIS A 58 4.99 -9.81 29.62
CA HIS A 58 3.78 -9.01 29.38
C HIS A 58 3.98 -7.52 29.60
N TRP A 59 5.05 -7.10 30.29
CA TRP A 59 5.36 -5.70 30.60
C TRP A 59 6.78 -5.34 30.18
N TYR A 60 6.95 -4.21 29.49
CA TYR A 60 8.24 -3.64 29.15
C TYR A 60 8.50 -2.40 30.02
N PRO A 61 9.50 -2.41 30.94
CA PRO A 61 9.63 -1.36 31.95
C PRO A 61 10.41 -0.11 31.50
N ASN A 62 11.20 -0.19 30.42
CA ASN A 62 12.26 0.80 30.17
C ASN A 62 11.83 2.05 29.39
N LEU A 63 10.59 2.13 28.92
CA LEU A 63 10.10 3.25 28.10
C LEU A 63 8.86 3.85 28.76
N PHE A 64 8.85 5.18 28.95
CA PHE A 64 7.72 5.94 29.51
C PHE A 64 7.20 5.45 30.88
N GLY A 65 8.07 4.89 31.73
CA GLY A 65 7.67 4.31 33.02
C GLY A 65 7.06 2.89 32.90
N GLY A 66 6.96 2.38 31.67
CA GLY A 66 6.58 1.03 31.34
C GLY A 66 5.36 0.97 30.42
N MET A 67 5.28 -0.09 29.60
CA MET A 67 4.13 -0.32 28.71
C MET A 67 3.85 -1.81 28.51
N PRO A 68 2.60 -2.19 28.17
CA PRO A 68 2.26 -3.58 27.89
C PRO A 68 3.06 -4.12 26.70
N SER A 69 3.92 -5.10 26.92
CA SER A 69 4.76 -5.71 25.88
C SER A 69 3.92 -6.52 24.89
N TYR A 70 2.97 -7.30 25.39
CA TYR A 70 2.12 -8.16 24.57
C TYR A 70 1.10 -7.37 23.75
N GLY A 71 0.38 -6.43 24.38
CA GLY A 71 -0.59 -5.54 23.72
C GLY A 71 0.03 -4.51 22.75
N SER A 72 1.34 -4.24 22.88
CA SER A 72 2.07 -3.33 21.99
C SER A 72 2.86 -4.05 20.88
N TYR A 73 2.60 -5.34 20.66
CA TYR A 73 3.33 -6.17 19.69
C TYR A 73 4.86 -6.24 19.90
N ILE A 74 5.37 -5.99 21.12
CA ILE A 74 6.79 -6.12 21.43
C ILE A 74 7.17 -7.59 21.49
N CYS A 75 6.47 -8.36 22.32
CA CYS A 75 6.59 -9.81 22.42
C CYS A 75 5.21 -10.43 22.29
N THR A 76 4.96 -11.17 21.22
CA THR A 76 3.70 -11.91 21.03
C THR A 76 3.98 -13.38 20.80
N SER A 77 2.99 -14.24 21.08
CA SER A 77 2.94 -15.62 20.59
C SER A 77 2.92 -15.56 19.06
N GLY A 78 4.12 -15.58 18.50
CA GLY A 78 4.38 -15.09 17.16
C GLY A 78 3.73 -15.92 16.06
N ASP A 79 3.66 -15.30 14.88
CA ASP A 79 3.44 -15.94 13.58
C ASP A 79 4.00 -17.37 13.56
N PRO A 80 3.18 -18.41 13.30
CA PRO A 80 3.62 -19.80 13.35
C PRO A 80 4.73 -20.10 12.33
N LEU A 81 4.84 -19.28 11.29
CA LEU A 81 5.89 -19.38 10.28
C LEU A 81 7.16 -18.61 10.65
N ALA A 82 7.20 -17.89 11.78
CA ALA A 82 8.35 -17.04 12.13
C ALA A 82 9.67 -17.82 12.20
N LYS A 83 9.69 -19.01 12.82
CA LYS A 83 10.90 -19.84 12.91
C LYS A 83 11.39 -20.29 11.53
N ILE A 84 10.49 -20.85 10.72
CA ILE A 84 10.80 -21.32 9.36
C ILE A 84 11.22 -20.16 8.47
N ARG A 85 10.47 -19.04 8.51
CA ARG A 85 10.76 -17.84 7.73
C ARG A 85 12.09 -17.22 8.15
N ASN A 86 12.41 -17.15 9.43
CA ASN A 86 13.70 -16.61 9.87
C ASN A 86 14.87 -17.55 9.51
N PHE A 87 14.64 -18.85 9.45
CA PHE A 87 15.64 -19.81 8.96
C PHE A 87 15.90 -19.66 7.45
N LEU A 88 14.84 -19.56 6.64
CA LEU A 88 14.95 -19.41 5.18
C LEU A 88 15.38 -18.00 4.76
N LEU A 89 14.82 -16.98 5.40
CA LEU A 89 15.04 -15.55 5.13
C LEU A 89 15.92 -14.95 6.24
N PHE A 90 17.14 -15.46 6.32
CA PHE A 90 18.09 -15.18 7.39
C PHE A 90 18.59 -13.72 7.44
N ASN A 91 18.44 -12.95 6.36
CA ASN A 91 18.76 -11.52 6.33
C ASN A 91 17.53 -10.67 5.94
N ARG A 92 17.54 -9.37 6.24
CA ARG A 92 16.39 -8.49 5.94
C ARG A 92 16.18 -8.29 4.43
N GLY A 93 17.24 -8.29 3.64
CA GLY A 93 17.15 -8.19 2.18
C GLY A 93 16.31 -9.33 1.59
N LEU A 94 16.54 -10.56 2.05
CA LEU A 94 15.78 -11.75 1.69
C LEU A 94 14.32 -11.65 2.13
N LYS A 95 14.05 -11.07 3.30
CA LYS A 95 12.68 -10.79 3.74
C LYS A 95 11.97 -9.82 2.78
N TYR A 96 12.60 -8.70 2.42
CA TYR A 96 12.01 -7.77 1.45
C TYR A 96 11.83 -8.41 0.07
N TRP A 97 12.81 -9.17 -0.38
CA TRP A 97 12.75 -9.92 -1.63
C TRP A 97 11.55 -10.88 -1.66
N ASP A 98 11.32 -11.62 -0.57
CA ASP A 98 10.20 -12.56 -0.44
C ASP A 98 8.85 -11.84 -0.55
N PHE A 99 8.62 -10.79 0.24
CA PHE A 99 7.35 -10.05 0.22
C PHE A 99 7.07 -9.35 -1.13
N PHE A 100 8.11 -8.79 -1.76
CA PHE A 100 7.97 -8.20 -3.09
C PHE A 100 7.65 -9.28 -4.14
N THR A 101 8.33 -10.43 -4.06
CA THR A 101 8.13 -11.56 -4.97
C THR A 101 6.72 -12.14 -4.82
N ILE A 102 6.26 -12.40 -3.61
CA ILE A 102 4.91 -12.91 -3.33
C ILE A 102 3.85 -11.96 -3.92
N GLY A 103 3.99 -10.66 -3.66
CA GLY A 103 3.07 -9.65 -4.19
C GLY A 103 3.05 -9.61 -5.72
N GLY A 104 4.23 -9.58 -6.36
CA GLY A 104 4.35 -9.54 -7.81
C GLY A 104 3.83 -10.82 -8.49
N LEU A 105 4.11 -12.00 -7.92
CA LEU A 105 3.60 -13.28 -8.41
C LEU A 105 2.07 -13.37 -8.27
N ALA A 106 1.51 -12.91 -7.16
CA ALA A 106 0.06 -12.88 -6.97
C ALA A 106 -0.64 -12.00 -8.01
N ILE A 107 -0.08 -10.82 -8.33
CA ILE A 107 -0.59 -9.98 -9.42
C ILE A 107 -0.44 -10.65 -10.78
N TYR A 108 0.70 -11.28 -11.06
CA TYR A 108 0.88 -12.06 -12.29
C TYR A 108 -0.24 -13.09 -12.44
N LEU A 109 -0.48 -13.90 -11.40
CA LEU A 109 -1.52 -14.93 -11.39
C LEU A 109 -2.93 -14.35 -11.56
N LEU A 110 -3.25 -13.25 -10.86
CA LEU A 110 -4.50 -12.52 -11.00
C LEU A 110 -4.73 -12.06 -12.45
N LEU A 111 -3.74 -11.42 -13.06
CA LEU A 111 -3.80 -10.96 -14.45
C LEU A 111 -3.97 -12.13 -15.43
N ARG A 112 -3.29 -13.26 -15.19
CA ARG A 112 -3.47 -14.47 -16.01
C ARG A 112 -4.86 -15.06 -15.89
N ARG A 113 -5.47 -15.07 -14.69
CA ARG A 113 -6.87 -15.47 -14.47
C ARG A 113 -7.85 -14.56 -15.22
N ARG A 114 -7.51 -13.28 -15.41
CA ARG A 114 -8.28 -12.31 -16.21
C ARG A 114 -7.96 -12.35 -17.71
N HIS A 115 -7.28 -13.40 -18.19
CA HIS A 115 -6.92 -13.59 -19.61
C HIS A 115 -6.03 -12.48 -20.20
N ILE A 116 -5.27 -11.78 -19.36
CA ILE A 116 -4.23 -10.85 -19.82
C ILE A 116 -3.02 -11.65 -20.35
N GLY A 117 -2.40 -11.13 -21.42
CA GLY A 117 -1.24 -11.72 -22.07
C GLY A 117 -0.05 -11.86 -21.11
N LYS A 118 0.82 -12.85 -21.35
CA LYS A 118 1.88 -13.22 -20.41
C LYS A 118 2.87 -12.09 -20.13
N LEU A 119 3.23 -11.32 -21.16
CA LEU A 119 4.17 -10.20 -21.04
C LEU A 119 3.55 -9.06 -20.24
N SER A 120 2.29 -8.71 -20.52
CA SER A 120 1.58 -7.69 -19.78
C SER A 120 1.32 -8.09 -18.33
N ALA A 121 1.04 -9.38 -18.08
CA ALA A 121 0.92 -9.91 -16.72
C ALA A 121 2.25 -9.83 -15.95
N LEU A 122 3.39 -10.13 -16.62
CA LEU A 122 4.72 -9.96 -16.04
C LEU A 122 5.00 -8.50 -15.71
N PHE A 123 4.71 -7.60 -16.65
CA PHE A 123 4.82 -6.15 -16.43
C PHE A 123 4.00 -5.71 -15.21
N GLY A 124 2.73 -6.11 -15.12
CA GLY A 124 1.86 -5.80 -13.98
C GLY A 124 2.41 -6.31 -12.65
N GLY A 125 2.94 -7.54 -12.61
CA GLY A 125 3.61 -8.08 -11.42
C GLY A 125 4.82 -7.24 -10.99
N LEU A 126 5.68 -6.86 -11.95
CA LEU A 126 6.88 -6.07 -11.66
C LEU A 126 6.58 -4.65 -11.20
N VAL A 127 5.69 -3.92 -11.89
CA VAL A 127 5.41 -2.52 -11.54
C VAL A 127 4.64 -2.37 -10.23
N THR A 128 3.99 -3.43 -9.75
CA THR A 128 3.30 -3.43 -8.45
C THR A 128 4.24 -3.75 -7.30
N CYS A 129 5.25 -4.61 -7.49
CA CYS A 129 6.21 -4.97 -6.44
C CYS A 129 7.50 -4.14 -6.42
N LEU A 130 7.87 -3.46 -7.52
CA LEU A 130 9.07 -2.62 -7.63
C LEU A 130 8.71 -1.14 -7.68
N THR A 131 7.88 -0.70 -6.75
CA THR A 131 7.43 0.71 -6.69
C THR A 131 8.40 1.55 -5.88
N PRO A 132 8.73 2.79 -6.31
CA PRO A 132 9.55 3.71 -5.52
C PRO A 132 9.03 3.93 -4.09
N TYR A 133 7.71 3.88 -3.90
CA TYR A 133 7.08 3.91 -2.58
C TYR A 133 7.60 2.81 -1.63
N LEU A 134 7.66 1.55 -2.10
CA LEU A 134 8.14 0.43 -1.28
C LEU A 134 9.62 0.59 -0.90
N PHE A 135 10.46 1.13 -1.79
CA PHE A 135 11.84 1.47 -1.46
C PHE A 135 11.93 2.63 -0.45
N GLY A 136 11.04 3.61 -0.52
CA GLY A 136 10.89 4.64 0.50
C GLY A 136 10.55 4.07 1.88
N LEU A 137 9.68 3.04 1.93
CA LEU A 137 9.37 2.34 3.18
C LEU A 137 10.57 1.56 3.75
N ILE A 138 11.45 1.02 2.89
CA ILE A 138 12.71 0.40 3.33
C ILE A 138 13.58 1.47 4.00
N ASN A 139 13.74 2.63 3.38
CA ASN A 139 14.54 3.73 3.92
C ASN A 139 14.02 4.24 5.28
N ALA A 140 12.69 4.30 5.42
CA ALA A 140 12.05 4.69 6.67
C ALA A 140 12.02 3.57 7.74
N GLY A 141 12.34 2.31 7.39
CA GLY A 141 12.36 1.20 8.33
C GLY A 141 10.99 0.55 8.60
N HIS A 142 9.98 0.86 7.79
CA HIS A 142 8.59 0.37 7.92
C HIS A 142 8.42 -1.08 7.44
N SER A 143 9.13 -2.02 8.07
CA SER A 143 9.16 -3.43 7.68
C SER A 143 7.81 -4.13 7.78
N THR A 144 7.07 -3.95 8.88
CA THR A 144 5.74 -4.54 9.10
C THR A 144 4.74 -4.09 8.02
N LYS A 145 4.79 -2.82 7.62
CA LYS A 145 3.99 -2.26 6.53
C LYS A 145 4.28 -2.94 5.19
N ILE A 146 5.56 -3.13 4.87
CA ILE A 146 5.98 -3.86 3.66
C ILE A 146 5.43 -5.29 3.68
N MET A 147 5.53 -5.98 4.82
CA MET A 147 5.02 -7.35 4.97
C MET A 147 3.50 -7.41 4.72
N SER A 148 2.73 -6.53 5.37
CA SER A 148 1.27 -6.48 5.18
C SER A 148 0.86 -6.12 3.75
N LEU A 149 1.60 -5.23 3.08
CA LEU A 149 1.37 -4.89 1.66
C LEU A 149 1.74 -6.04 0.72
N GLY A 150 2.79 -6.81 1.03
CA GLY A 150 3.20 -7.97 0.23
C GLY A 150 2.13 -9.06 0.15
N TYR A 151 1.37 -9.26 1.24
CA TYR A 151 0.25 -10.21 1.27
C TYR A 151 -1.03 -9.69 0.62
N PHE A 152 -1.20 -8.37 0.48
CA PHE A 152 -2.44 -7.81 -0.05
C PHE A 152 -2.81 -8.29 -1.47
N PRO A 153 -1.88 -8.33 -2.46
CA PRO A 153 -2.16 -8.92 -3.76
C PRO A 153 -2.68 -10.35 -3.70
N LEU A 154 -2.11 -11.15 -2.79
CA LEU A 154 -2.47 -12.55 -2.59
C LEU A 154 -3.84 -12.67 -1.91
N LEU A 155 -4.14 -11.78 -0.95
CA LEU A 155 -5.46 -11.64 -0.32
C LEU A 155 -6.53 -11.32 -1.37
N PHE A 156 -6.26 -10.32 -2.23
CA PHE A 156 -7.18 -9.92 -3.29
C PHE A 156 -7.42 -11.06 -4.30
N LEU A 157 -6.38 -11.81 -4.65
CA LEU A 157 -6.49 -13.01 -5.49
C LEU A 157 -7.35 -14.11 -4.84
N ALA A 158 -7.19 -14.34 -3.52
CA ALA A 158 -8.00 -15.30 -2.79
C ALA A 158 -9.48 -14.86 -2.69
N ALA A 159 -9.73 -13.56 -2.48
CA ALA A 159 -11.07 -13.01 -2.49
C ALA A 159 -11.74 -13.14 -3.87
N ASP A 160 -11.01 -12.85 -4.95
CA ASP A 160 -11.48 -13.11 -6.33
C ASP A 160 -11.82 -14.59 -6.54
N TYR A 161 -10.99 -15.50 -6.05
CA TYR A 161 -11.25 -16.94 -6.11
C TYR A 161 -12.52 -17.34 -5.36
N CYS A 162 -12.78 -16.80 -4.17
CA CYS A 162 -14.03 -17.03 -3.42
C CYS A 162 -15.27 -16.58 -4.22
N ILE A 163 -15.21 -15.39 -4.82
CA ILE A 163 -16.33 -14.80 -5.56
C ILE A 163 -16.61 -15.58 -6.87
N THR A 164 -15.55 -15.95 -7.59
CA THR A 164 -15.66 -16.54 -8.93
C THR A 164 -15.87 -18.06 -8.92
N GLU A 165 -15.11 -18.79 -8.10
CA GLU A 165 -15.08 -20.27 -8.13
C GLU A 165 -16.02 -20.89 -7.11
N ARG A 166 -16.28 -20.19 -6.01
CA ARG A 166 -17.24 -20.59 -4.96
C ARG A 166 -16.99 -22.01 -4.44
N LYS A 167 -15.72 -22.31 -4.16
CA LYS A 167 -15.24 -23.59 -3.61
C LYS A 167 -14.76 -23.39 -2.17
N ILE A 168 -14.95 -24.39 -1.30
CA ILE A 168 -14.51 -24.37 0.11
C ILE A 168 -13.00 -24.08 0.24
N ARG A 169 -12.19 -24.55 -0.72
CA ARG A 169 -10.75 -24.22 -0.78
C ARG A 169 -10.48 -22.71 -0.76
N GLY A 170 -11.42 -21.90 -1.26
CA GLY A 170 -11.34 -20.44 -1.19
C GLY A 170 -11.41 -19.90 0.23
N ILE A 171 -12.28 -20.47 1.08
CA ILE A 171 -12.37 -20.11 2.52
C ILE A 171 -11.02 -20.35 3.20
N LEU A 172 -10.44 -21.53 2.97
CA LEU A 172 -9.15 -21.91 3.58
C LEU A 172 -8.00 -21.01 3.09
N LEU A 173 -7.95 -20.74 1.78
CA LEU A 173 -6.93 -19.84 1.21
C LEU A 173 -7.09 -18.42 1.76
N LEU A 174 -8.29 -17.85 1.71
CA LEU A 174 -8.55 -16.51 2.19
C LEU A 174 -8.25 -16.39 3.69
N GLY A 175 -8.71 -17.34 4.51
CA GLY A 175 -8.46 -17.34 5.94
C GLY A 175 -6.99 -17.44 6.30
N LEU A 176 -6.25 -18.33 5.63
CA LEU A 176 -4.79 -18.45 5.83
C LEU A 176 -4.06 -17.16 5.42
N ILE A 177 -4.36 -16.61 4.25
CA ILE A 177 -3.67 -15.40 3.75
C ILE A 177 -4.01 -14.17 4.60
N ALA A 178 -5.28 -14.03 5.01
CA ALA A 178 -5.71 -12.96 5.90
C ALA A 178 -5.06 -13.09 7.30
N ALA A 179 -4.92 -14.32 7.83
CA ALA A 179 -4.20 -14.56 9.08
C ALA A 179 -2.71 -14.18 8.97
N LEU A 180 -2.04 -14.60 7.88
CA LEU A 180 -0.66 -14.19 7.59
C LEU A 180 -0.50 -12.67 7.47
N GLN A 181 -1.50 -11.99 6.92
CA GLN A 181 -1.50 -10.53 6.83
C GLN A 181 -1.69 -9.85 8.20
N LEU A 182 -2.53 -10.41 9.08
CA LEU A 182 -2.70 -9.93 10.46
C LEU A 182 -1.44 -10.16 11.30
N TRP A 183 -0.79 -11.32 11.19
CA TRP A 183 0.49 -11.61 11.85
C TRP A 183 1.68 -10.75 11.39
N ALA A 184 1.52 -9.98 10.31
CA ALA A 184 2.49 -8.94 9.95
C ALA A 184 2.43 -7.71 10.88
N ASN A 185 1.47 -7.66 11.83
CA ASN A 185 1.36 -6.67 12.91
C ASN A 185 1.22 -5.22 12.43
N HIS A 186 0.46 -5.01 11.36
CA HIS A 186 0.12 -3.65 10.89
C HIS A 186 -1.39 -3.49 10.64
N PRO A 187 -2.22 -3.42 11.71
CA PRO A 187 -3.68 -3.50 11.60
C PRO A 187 -4.31 -2.46 10.68
N GLN A 188 -3.74 -1.24 10.59
CA GLN A 188 -4.24 -0.20 9.69
C GLN A 188 -4.15 -0.58 8.19
N ILE A 189 -3.08 -1.26 7.77
CA ILE A 189 -2.91 -1.69 6.37
C ILE A 189 -3.78 -2.90 6.09
N VAL A 190 -3.96 -3.79 7.08
CA VAL A 190 -4.92 -4.89 6.98
C VAL A 190 -6.33 -4.36 6.80
N TYR A 191 -6.71 -3.36 7.60
CA TYR A 191 -8.01 -2.72 7.51
C TYR A 191 -8.26 -2.14 6.11
N TYR A 192 -7.33 -1.35 5.56
CA TYR A 192 -7.46 -0.83 4.20
C TYR A 192 -7.49 -1.93 3.12
N SER A 193 -6.72 -3.01 3.31
CA SER A 193 -6.78 -4.18 2.43
C SER A 193 -8.17 -4.80 2.40
N TRP A 194 -8.78 -4.97 3.58
CA TRP A 194 -10.10 -5.54 3.73
C TRP A 194 -11.19 -4.60 3.24
N MET A 195 -11.04 -3.28 3.41
CA MET A 195 -11.93 -2.29 2.79
C MET A 195 -11.96 -2.45 1.26
N VAL A 196 -10.80 -2.64 0.60
CA VAL A 196 -10.75 -2.87 -0.84
C VAL A 196 -11.43 -4.20 -1.22
N VAL A 197 -11.23 -5.26 -0.43
CA VAL A 197 -11.91 -6.56 -0.65
C VAL A 197 -13.43 -6.45 -0.47
N VAL A 198 -13.90 -5.75 0.56
CA VAL A 198 -15.33 -5.50 0.81
C VAL A 198 -15.92 -4.65 -0.31
N PHE A 199 -15.22 -3.59 -0.75
CA PHE A 199 -15.68 -2.79 -1.87
C PHE A 199 -15.71 -3.61 -3.17
N PHE A 200 -14.73 -4.48 -3.41
CA PHE A 200 -14.74 -5.40 -4.54
C PHE A 200 -15.92 -6.37 -4.50
N TRP A 201 -16.23 -6.91 -3.33
CA TRP A 201 -17.41 -7.76 -3.12
C TRP A 201 -18.72 -7.00 -3.40
N LEU A 202 -18.92 -5.83 -2.79
CA LEU A 202 -20.10 -4.98 -3.01
C LEU A 202 -20.24 -4.57 -4.48
N TRP A 203 -19.13 -4.17 -5.12
CA TRP A 203 -19.08 -3.86 -6.54
C TRP A 203 -19.59 -5.02 -7.38
N ASN A 204 -19.15 -6.24 -7.05
CA ASN A 204 -19.60 -7.41 -7.77
C ASN A 204 -21.10 -7.66 -7.54
N LEU A 205 -21.59 -7.63 -6.30
CA LEU A 205 -23.02 -7.80 -6.00
C LEU A 205 -23.92 -6.84 -6.79
N VAL A 206 -23.57 -5.55 -6.77
CA VAL A 206 -24.35 -4.52 -7.49
C VAL A 206 -24.30 -4.77 -8.99
N ALA A 207 -23.12 -5.03 -9.54
CA ALA A 207 -22.97 -5.29 -10.97
C ALA A 207 -23.69 -6.57 -11.42
N ASP A 208 -23.74 -7.62 -10.61
CA ASP A 208 -24.48 -8.85 -10.90
C ASP A 208 -26.00 -8.62 -10.92
N ARG A 209 -26.52 -7.74 -10.05
CA ARG A 209 -27.94 -7.33 -10.05
C ARG A 209 -28.30 -6.50 -11.28
N ILE A 210 -27.44 -5.56 -11.68
CA ILE A 210 -27.68 -4.72 -12.86
C ILE A 210 -27.61 -5.56 -14.14
N SER A 211 -26.60 -6.44 -14.25
CA SER A 211 -26.35 -7.23 -15.46
C SER A 211 -27.17 -8.53 -15.53
N LYS A 212 -27.83 -8.94 -14.44
CA LYS A 212 -28.54 -10.22 -14.29
C LYS A 212 -27.69 -11.44 -14.65
N THR A 213 -26.38 -11.35 -14.42
CA THR A 213 -25.41 -12.39 -14.84
C THR A 213 -25.28 -13.53 -13.84
N GLN A 214 -25.63 -13.31 -12.56
CA GLN A 214 -25.53 -14.31 -11.49
C GLN A 214 -26.84 -14.39 -10.70
N THR A 215 -27.10 -15.57 -10.13
CA THR A 215 -28.26 -15.82 -9.27
C THR A 215 -28.03 -15.33 -7.85
N VAL A 216 -29.10 -14.98 -7.13
CA VAL A 216 -29.03 -14.58 -5.70
C VAL A 216 -28.31 -15.65 -4.87
N ARG A 217 -28.57 -16.94 -5.13
CA ARG A 217 -27.91 -18.07 -4.43
C ARG A 217 -26.40 -18.05 -4.59
N GLN A 218 -25.90 -17.75 -5.79
CA GLN A 218 -24.47 -17.70 -6.07
C GLN A 218 -23.78 -16.56 -5.32
N ASP A 219 -24.44 -15.40 -5.26
CA ASP A 219 -23.95 -14.22 -4.55
C ASP A 219 -23.96 -14.40 -3.03
N THR A 220 -25.02 -15.02 -2.51
CA THR A 220 -25.09 -15.40 -1.09
C THR A 220 -23.96 -16.38 -0.75
N MET A 221 -23.69 -17.37 -1.60
CA MET A 221 -22.60 -18.32 -1.38
C MET A 221 -21.22 -17.62 -1.40
N ALA A 222 -20.98 -16.71 -2.34
CA ALA A 222 -19.75 -15.92 -2.37
C ALA A 222 -19.59 -15.07 -1.10
N SER A 223 -20.67 -14.45 -0.63
CA SER A 223 -20.69 -13.64 0.60
C SER A 223 -20.37 -14.48 1.84
N LEU A 224 -21.01 -15.63 1.99
CA LEU A 224 -20.74 -16.57 3.09
C LEU A 224 -19.30 -17.08 3.07
N MET A 225 -18.73 -17.32 1.89
CA MET A 225 -17.33 -17.75 1.77
C MET A 225 -16.33 -16.66 2.16
N LEU A 226 -16.58 -15.41 1.78
CA LEU A 226 -15.75 -14.28 2.19
C LEU A 226 -15.81 -14.08 3.70
N VAL A 227 -17.01 -14.03 4.27
CA VAL A 227 -17.23 -13.89 5.72
C VAL A 227 -16.59 -15.06 6.47
N GLY A 228 -16.80 -16.30 6.01
CA GLY A 228 -16.20 -17.48 6.62
C GLY A 228 -14.67 -17.46 6.59
N GLY A 229 -14.06 -16.97 5.51
CA GLY A 229 -12.60 -16.83 5.41
C GLY A 229 -12.05 -15.76 6.36
N LEU A 230 -12.70 -14.60 6.44
CA LEU A 230 -12.29 -13.53 7.36
C LEU A 230 -12.49 -13.93 8.84
N ILE A 231 -13.58 -14.62 9.18
CA ILE A 231 -13.80 -15.16 10.54
C ILE A 231 -12.71 -16.19 10.86
N LEU A 232 -12.41 -17.12 9.94
CA LEU A 232 -11.34 -18.08 10.14
C LEU A 232 -10.00 -17.38 10.44
N ALA A 233 -9.68 -16.30 9.72
CA ALA A 233 -8.47 -15.51 9.98
C ALA A 233 -8.47 -14.89 11.38
N LEU A 234 -9.59 -14.31 11.82
CA LEU A 234 -9.72 -13.73 13.16
C LEU A 234 -9.56 -14.78 14.26
N VAL A 235 -10.11 -15.98 14.06
CA VAL A 235 -9.95 -17.11 15.00
C VAL A 235 -8.49 -17.57 15.05
N LEU A 236 -7.80 -17.65 13.92
CA LEU A 236 -6.38 -18.05 13.87
C LEU A 236 -5.45 -17.05 14.58
N VAL A 237 -5.83 -15.78 14.63
CA VAL A 237 -4.98 -14.69 15.15
C VAL A 237 -5.55 -14.08 16.44
N SER A 238 -6.54 -14.72 17.06
CA SER A 238 -7.28 -14.15 18.19
C SER A 238 -6.40 -13.85 19.40
N ASP A 239 -5.42 -14.73 19.70
CA ASP A 239 -4.59 -14.66 20.90
C ASP A 239 -3.87 -13.29 21.06
N PRO A 240 -3.03 -12.82 20.11
CA PRO A 240 -2.43 -11.48 20.23
C PRO A 240 -3.44 -10.34 20.08
N TYR A 241 -4.49 -10.51 19.27
CA TYR A 241 -5.43 -9.42 18.96
C TYR A 241 -6.44 -9.14 20.06
N ILE A 242 -6.80 -10.14 20.88
CA ILE A 242 -7.65 -9.94 22.06
C ILE A 242 -6.95 -9.02 23.05
N SER A 243 -5.67 -9.28 23.37
CA SER A 243 -4.93 -8.39 24.26
C SER A 243 -4.73 -7.00 23.67
N VAL A 244 -4.48 -6.89 22.37
CA VAL A 244 -4.40 -5.57 21.72
C VAL A 244 -5.74 -4.83 21.83
N TYR A 245 -6.86 -5.54 21.64
CA TYR A 245 -8.19 -4.97 21.77
C TYR A 245 -8.47 -4.46 23.18
N GLU A 246 -8.07 -5.21 24.21
CA GLU A 246 -8.18 -4.81 25.62
C GLU A 246 -7.29 -3.60 25.94
N PHE A 247 -6.00 -3.67 25.60
CA PHE A 247 -5.07 -2.59 25.93
C PHE A 247 -5.27 -1.31 25.12
N GLN A 248 -5.94 -1.37 23.96
CA GLN A 248 -6.21 -0.15 23.19
C GLN A 248 -7.09 0.84 23.97
N GLU A 249 -7.97 0.36 24.85
CA GLU A 249 -8.86 1.20 25.66
C GLU A 249 -8.08 2.10 26.61
N TYR A 250 -6.96 1.60 27.13
CA TYR A 250 -6.04 2.31 28.02
C TYR A 250 -4.95 3.10 27.29
N SER A 251 -5.01 3.17 25.96
CA SER A 251 -4.04 3.88 25.13
C SER A 251 -4.61 5.20 24.62
N ASN A 252 -3.78 6.01 23.96
CA ASN A 252 -4.21 7.22 23.24
C ASN A 252 -5.20 6.96 22.08
N ARG A 253 -5.56 5.69 21.82
CA ARG A 253 -6.59 5.29 20.85
C ARG A 253 -7.95 5.03 21.50
N GLY A 254 -8.01 4.92 22.83
CA GLY A 254 -9.21 4.55 23.57
C GLY A 254 -9.56 5.53 24.69
N ALA A 255 -8.55 6.10 25.34
CA ALA A 255 -8.70 7.05 26.44
C ALA A 255 -8.15 8.43 26.09
N SER A 256 -8.85 9.47 26.54
CA SER A 256 -8.35 10.85 26.55
C SER A 256 -7.15 10.96 27.49
N SER A 257 -6.21 11.85 27.17
CA SER A 257 -5.07 12.11 28.06
C SER A 257 -5.55 12.71 29.38
N VAL A 258 -4.91 12.37 30.49
CA VAL A 258 -5.18 12.99 31.81
C VAL A 258 -4.86 14.49 31.80
N LEU A 259 -4.02 14.95 30.86
CA LEU A 259 -3.68 16.35 30.63
C LEU A 259 -4.68 17.09 29.71
N ASP A 260 -5.72 16.40 29.26
CA ASP A 260 -6.67 16.94 28.30
C ASP A 260 -7.85 17.61 29.01
N GLU A 261 -7.72 18.93 29.24
CA GLU A 261 -8.74 19.73 29.92
C GLU A 261 -9.97 20.03 29.03
N SER A 262 -9.97 19.59 27.77
CA SER A 262 -10.99 19.92 26.78
C SER A 262 -12.37 19.29 27.05
N GLY A 263 -12.50 18.41 28.05
CA GLY A 263 -13.77 17.77 28.44
C GLY A 263 -14.40 16.88 27.37
N THR A 264 -13.69 16.62 26.27
CA THR A 264 -14.17 15.77 25.17
C THR A 264 -13.91 14.30 25.48
N THR A 265 -14.97 13.57 25.81
CA THR A 265 -14.96 12.12 26.06
C THR A 265 -15.19 11.32 24.77
N ASP A 266 -14.53 11.72 23.68
CA ASP A 266 -14.70 11.03 22.40
C ASP A 266 -13.89 9.74 22.38
N SER A 267 -14.57 8.60 22.18
CA SER A 267 -13.89 7.32 21.98
C SER A 267 -13.15 7.31 20.64
N GLY A 268 -11.82 7.09 20.65
CA GLY A 268 -11.00 7.14 19.43
C GLY A 268 -9.84 8.12 19.55
N VAL A 269 -9.03 8.21 18.49
CA VAL A 269 -8.05 9.30 18.41
C VAL A 269 -8.75 10.61 18.05
N LYS A 270 -8.19 11.76 18.43
CA LYS A 270 -8.73 13.07 18.02
C LYS A 270 -8.65 13.26 16.51
N TRP A 271 -9.61 14.00 15.95
CA TRP A 271 -9.68 14.34 14.53
C TRP A 271 -8.37 14.95 14.00
N ASP A 272 -7.84 15.97 14.68
CA ASP A 272 -6.62 16.67 14.25
C ASP A 272 -5.41 15.72 14.20
N TYR A 273 -5.27 14.87 15.22
CA TYR A 273 -4.23 13.85 15.24
C TYR A 273 -4.42 12.79 14.14
N ALA A 274 -5.67 12.35 13.92
CA ALA A 274 -5.99 11.37 12.89
C ALA A 274 -5.66 11.89 11.49
N THR A 275 -5.98 13.17 11.24
CA THR A 275 -5.85 13.85 9.95
C THR A 275 -4.53 14.61 9.75
N GLN A 276 -3.59 14.52 10.70
CA GLN A 276 -2.36 15.29 10.66
C GLN A 276 -1.52 15.06 9.39
N TRP A 277 -1.51 13.84 8.82
CA TRP A 277 -0.86 13.54 7.53
C TRP A 277 -1.88 13.41 6.39
N SER A 278 -2.84 14.32 6.35
CA SER A 278 -3.74 14.47 5.20
C SER A 278 -2.94 14.97 4.00
N PHE A 279 -3.20 14.40 2.83
CA PHE A 279 -2.48 14.79 1.62
C PHE A 279 -3.16 16.01 0.99
N GLU A 280 -2.44 17.12 0.84
CA GLU A 280 -3.03 18.30 0.19
C GLU A 280 -3.30 17.99 -1.29
N PRO A 281 -4.49 18.32 -1.85
CA PRO A 281 -4.80 18.04 -3.25
C PRO A 281 -3.79 18.60 -4.26
N LYS A 282 -3.07 19.67 -3.93
CA LYS A 282 -2.01 20.24 -4.78
C LYS A 282 -0.77 19.35 -4.85
N GLU A 283 -0.51 18.52 -3.83
CA GLU A 283 0.60 17.58 -3.81
C GLU A 283 0.44 16.42 -4.79
N LEU A 284 -0.70 16.29 -5.47
CA LEU A 284 -0.91 15.30 -6.55
C LEU A 284 0.13 15.40 -7.67
N ILE A 285 0.70 16.59 -7.88
CA ILE A 285 1.82 16.77 -8.81
C ILE A 285 3.01 15.84 -8.49
N SER A 286 3.16 15.43 -7.23
CA SER A 286 4.19 14.47 -6.78
C SER A 286 3.99 13.06 -7.33
N PHE A 287 2.80 12.71 -7.83
CA PHE A 287 2.61 11.46 -8.58
C PHE A 287 3.21 11.49 -9.98
N LEU A 288 3.54 12.69 -10.49
CA LEU A 288 4.24 12.88 -11.76
C LEU A 288 5.71 13.26 -11.51
N TYR A 289 5.95 14.12 -10.53
CA TYR A 289 7.26 14.66 -10.17
C TYR A 289 7.56 14.36 -8.68
N PRO A 290 8.07 13.16 -8.34
CA PRO A 290 8.16 12.64 -6.96
C PRO A 290 8.80 13.56 -5.93
N TYR A 291 9.75 14.39 -6.33
CA TYR A 291 10.56 15.22 -5.42
C TYR A 291 10.08 16.68 -5.35
N TYR A 292 8.95 17.00 -5.98
CA TYR A 292 8.53 18.39 -6.10
C TYR A 292 8.34 19.09 -4.74
N TYR A 293 7.63 18.44 -3.82
CA TYR A 293 7.42 18.95 -2.45
C TYR A 293 8.55 18.63 -1.46
N GLY A 294 9.69 18.12 -1.93
CA GLY A 294 10.82 17.67 -1.09
C GLY A 294 10.49 16.45 -0.23
N MET A 295 11.48 15.93 0.52
CA MET A 295 11.30 14.83 1.49
C MET A 295 12.31 14.94 2.62
N GLN A 296 11.88 14.58 3.84
CA GLN A 296 12.77 14.48 5.00
C GLN A 296 13.74 13.30 4.87
N ASN A 297 14.99 13.50 5.29
CA ASN A 297 16.07 12.50 5.30
C ASN A 297 16.48 11.97 3.92
N TYR A 298 16.28 12.75 2.85
CA TYR A 298 16.82 12.39 1.55
C TYR A 298 18.33 12.71 1.52
N PRO A 299 19.21 11.75 1.19
CA PRO A 299 20.66 11.98 1.12
C PRO A 299 21.00 12.77 -0.16
N THR A 300 20.75 14.07 -0.13
CA THR A 300 21.03 15.00 -1.21
C THR A 300 21.88 16.15 -0.71
N ARG A 301 22.72 16.68 -1.59
CA ARG A 301 23.48 17.92 -1.35
C ARG A 301 22.63 19.17 -1.54
N ASP A 302 21.44 19.04 -2.13
CA ASP A 302 20.52 20.14 -2.38
C ASP A 302 19.48 20.26 -1.25
N ILE A 303 19.70 21.22 -0.37
CA ILE A 303 18.87 21.51 0.80
C ILE A 303 17.40 21.77 0.42
N LYS A 304 17.14 22.35 -0.76
CA LYS A 304 15.77 22.63 -1.24
C LYS A 304 14.98 21.35 -1.50
N SER A 305 15.66 20.27 -1.88
CA SER A 305 15.05 18.96 -2.08
C SER A 305 14.96 18.12 -0.79
N ALA A 306 15.71 18.50 0.26
CA ALA A 306 15.74 17.84 1.56
C ALA A 306 14.71 18.40 2.57
N ALA A 307 14.23 19.63 2.37
CA ALA A 307 13.15 20.22 3.16
C ALA A 307 11.80 19.85 2.53
N TYR A 308 10.96 19.13 3.28
CA TYR A 308 9.58 18.93 2.87
C TYR A 308 8.78 20.22 3.11
N TRP A 309 8.02 20.65 2.10
CA TRP A 309 7.27 21.91 2.12
C TRP A 309 5.80 21.73 1.70
N GLY A 310 5.28 20.49 1.76
CA GLY A 310 3.87 20.19 1.51
C GLY A 310 2.99 20.37 2.76
N GLY A 311 1.74 19.92 2.67
CA GLY A 311 0.73 20.12 3.73
C GLY A 311 0.88 19.21 4.95
N MET A 312 1.71 18.16 4.88
CA MET A 312 1.98 17.26 6.01
C MET A 312 3.08 17.83 6.95
N PRO A 313 3.26 17.29 8.17
CA PRO A 313 4.38 17.71 9.02
C PRO A 313 5.75 17.33 8.44
N PHE A 314 5.81 16.16 7.82
CA PHE A 314 6.97 15.64 7.09
C PHE A 314 6.56 14.42 6.27
N THR A 315 7.38 14.07 5.28
CA THR A 315 7.31 12.77 4.60
C THR A 315 8.71 12.21 4.35
N GLN A 316 8.88 10.90 4.53
CA GLN A 316 10.12 10.17 4.28
C GLN A 316 10.07 9.32 3.00
N SER A 317 8.90 9.29 2.34
CA SER A 317 8.68 8.51 1.13
C SER A 317 7.79 9.26 0.17
N THR A 318 8.14 9.16 -1.10
CA THR A 318 7.29 9.62 -2.20
C THR A 318 6.15 8.62 -2.42
N HIS A 319 4.92 9.10 -2.60
CA HIS A 319 3.78 8.29 -3.06
C HIS A 319 3.81 7.99 -4.58
N TYR A 320 4.93 8.25 -5.27
CA TYR A 320 5.15 7.91 -6.67
C TYR A 320 5.30 6.40 -6.89
N PHE A 321 4.62 5.91 -7.92
CA PHE A 321 4.62 4.50 -8.31
C PHE A 321 4.94 4.30 -9.81
N GLY A 322 5.42 5.36 -10.48
CA GLY A 322 5.89 5.31 -11.86
C GLY A 322 4.97 6.02 -12.85
N LEU A 323 5.49 7.06 -13.50
CA LEU A 323 4.79 7.84 -14.52
C LEU A 323 4.32 6.96 -15.69
N LEU A 324 5.18 6.08 -16.18
CA LEU A 324 4.83 5.16 -17.27
C LEU A 324 3.61 4.29 -16.92
N VAL A 325 3.47 3.91 -15.64
CA VAL A 325 2.34 3.12 -15.15
C VAL A 325 1.04 3.92 -15.27
N VAL A 326 1.05 5.20 -14.83
CA VAL A 326 -0.09 6.11 -14.95
C VAL A 326 -0.47 6.32 -16.42
N LEU A 327 0.50 6.64 -17.28
CA LEU A 327 0.26 6.89 -18.70
C LEU A 327 -0.31 5.67 -19.42
N LEU A 328 0.20 4.47 -19.13
CA LEU A 328 -0.32 3.22 -19.70
C LEU A 328 -1.72 2.87 -19.19
N ALA A 329 -2.03 3.14 -17.92
CA ALA A 329 -3.38 2.95 -17.39
C ALA A 329 -4.40 3.84 -18.12
N ILE A 330 -4.09 5.14 -18.26
CA ILE A 330 -4.93 6.11 -18.98
C ILE A 330 -5.06 5.69 -20.46
N LEU A 331 -3.95 5.34 -21.11
CA LEU A 331 -3.95 4.87 -22.49
C LEU A 331 -4.87 3.66 -22.68
N GLY A 332 -4.81 2.69 -21.75
CA GLY A 332 -5.68 1.52 -21.76
C GLY A 332 -7.17 1.88 -21.75
N ALA A 333 -7.56 2.80 -20.87
CA ALA A 333 -8.94 3.27 -20.75
C ALA A 333 -9.44 4.02 -22.00
N VAL A 334 -8.56 4.76 -22.69
CA VAL A 334 -8.89 5.48 -23.93
C VAL A 334 -8.98 4.52 -25.13
N LEU A 335 -8.11 3.52 -25.20
CA LEU A 335 -8.07 2.57 -26.31
C LEU A 335 -9.28 1.64 -26.30
N LYS A 336 -9.64 1.12 -25.12
CA LYS A 336 -10.76 0.21 -24.92
C LYS A 336 -11.62 0.68 -23.75
N LYS A 337 -12.94 0.71 -23.96
CA LYS A 337 -13.91 0.96 -22.90
C LYS A 337 -13.63 0.02 -21.71
N PRO A 338 -13.45 0.56 -20.48
CA PRO A 338 -13.24 -0.26 -19.30
C PRO A 338 -14.35 -1.29 -19.13
N ASP A 339 -13.97 -2.55 -18.90
CA ASP A 339 -14.90 -3.58 -18.46
C ASP A 339 -15.23 -3.41 -16.97
N ARG A 340 -16.09 -4.28 -16.44
CA ARG A 340 -16.53 -4.25 -15.04
C ARG A 340 -15.35 -4.25 -14.05
N PHE A 341 -14.28 -4.99 -14.34
CA PHE A 341 -13.14 -5.11 -13.44
C PHE A 341 -12.25 -3.87 -13.52
N ASN A 342 -11.96 -3.38 -14.73
CA ASN A 342 -11.21 -2.14 -14.91
C ASN A 342 -11.97 -0.93 -14.33
N LEU A 343 -13.29 -0.90 -14.46
CA LEU A 343 -14.11 0.17 -13.87
C LEU A 343 -14.05 0.13 -12.35
N PHE A 344 -14.12 -1.06 -11.73
CA PHE A 344 -13.87 -1.23 -10.29
C PHE A 344 -12.52 -0.63 -9.87
N LEU A 345 -11.45 -0.94 -10.61
CA LEU A 345 -10.11 -0.45 -10.30
C LEU A 345 -9.99 1.08 -10.42
N TRP A 346 -10.61 1.68 -11.44
CA TRP A 346 -10.65 3.13 -11.60
C TRP A 346 -11.41 3.81 -10.46
N VAL A 347 -12.61 3.31 -10.13
CA VAL A 347 -13.41 3.84 -9.02
C VAL A 347 -12.69 3.67 -7.69
N THR A 348 -12.09 2.51 -7.45
CA THR A 348 -11.29 2.24 -6.24
C THR A 348 -10.10 3.19 -6.14
N SER A 349 -9.38 3.43 -7.24
CA SER A 349 -8.25 4.37 -7.27
C SER A 349 -8.70 5.80 -6.94
N GLY A 350 -9.86 6.22 -7.49
CA GLY A 350 -10.46 7.52 -7.17
C GLY A 350 -10.88 7.63 -5.71
N LEU A 351 -11.52 6.60 -5.14
CA LEU A 351 -11.88 6.59 -3.72
C LEU A 351 -10.64 6.61 -2.81
N ILE A 352 -9.62 5.81 -3.13
CA ILE A 352 -8.33 5.83 -2.41
C ILE A 352 -7.77 7.25 -2.41
N LEU A 353 -7.73 7.91 -3.57
CA LEU A 353 -7.27 9.29 -3.73
C LEU A 353 -7.99 10.25 -2.78
N LEU A 354 -9.33 10.22 -2.82
CA LEU A 354 -10.20 11.13 -2.07
C LEU A 354 -10.13 10.88 -0.56
N VAL A 355 -10.01 9.62 -0.13
CA VAL A 355 -9.85 9.29 1.30
C VAL A 355 -8.51 9.79 1.82
N GLY A 356 -7.43 9.68 1.03
CA GLY A 356 -6.11 10.15 1.47
C GLY A 356 -5.99 11.67 1.61
N PHE A 357 -6.91 12.44 1.04
CA PHE A 357 -7.00 13.88 1.29
C PHE A 357 -7.43 14.23 2.72
N GLY A 358 -7.99 13.29 3.49
CA GLY A 358 -8.28 13.48 4.91
C GLY A 358 -9.05 14.77 5.21
N SER A 359 -8.46 15.66 6.00
CA SER A 359 -9.04 16.95 6.39
C SER A 359 -9.28 17.92 5.22
N TYR A 360 -8.59 17.75 4.09
CA TYR A 360 -8.85 18.54 2.88
C TYR A 360 -10.10 18.08 2.11
N PHE A 361 -10.60 16.88 2.38
CA PHE A 361 -11.85 16.37 1.80
C PHE A 361 -12.71 15.63 2.86
N PRO A 362 -13.19 16.37 3.89
CA PRO A 362 -13.87 15.79 5.04
C PRO A 362 -15.24 15.18 4.67
N ILE A 363 -15.81 15.55 3.53
CA ILE A 363 -17.10 15.00 3.04
C ILE A 363 -17.03 13.48 2.88
N LEU A 364 -15.88 12.93 2.48
CA LEU A 364 -15.67 11.48 2.39
C LEU A 364 -14.96 10.91 3.62
N PHE A 365 -13.92 11.60 4.12
CA PHE A 365 -13.13 11.10 5.24
C PHE A 365 -13.89 11.15 6.57
N GLY A 366 -14.69 12.19 6.81
CA GLY A 366 -15.48 12.40 8.02
C GLY A 366 -16.45 11.24 8.30
N PRO A 367 -17.35 10.89 7.37
CA PRO A 367 -18.23 9.73 7.56
C PRO A 367 -17.48 8.42 7.80
N LEU A 368 -16.36 8.18 7.11
CA LEU A 368 -15.52 7.01 7.39
C LEU A 368 -14.97 7.05 8.80
N PHE A 369 -14.45 8.20 9.23
CA PHE A 369 -13.88 8.38 10.55
C PHE A 369 -14.89 8.17 11.68
N HIS A 370 -16.10 8.72 11.56
CA HIS A 370 -17.10 8.66 12.62
C HIS A 370 -17.97 7.40 12.58
N LEU A 371 -18.24 6.83 11.40
CA LEU A 371 -19.21 5.73 11.24
C LEU A 371 -18.56 4.37 10.96
N ALA A 372 -17.40 4.32 10.30
CA ALA A 372 -16.82 3.03 9.95
C ALA A 372 -16.20 2.37 11.20
N PRO A 373 -16.47 1.07 11.44
CA PRO A 373 -15.96 0.37 12.63
C PRO A 373 -14.44 0.47 12.73
N PHE A 374 -13.94 0.83 13.91
CA PHE A 374 -12.50 0.99 14.24
C PHE A 374 -11.72 2.02 13.41
N PHE A 375 -12.34 2.72 12.45
CA PHE A 375 -11.62 3.66 11.59
C PHE A 375 -11.06 4.84 12.38
N ASN A 376 -11.81 5.31 13.39
CA ASN A 376 -11.39 6.35 14.33
C ASN A 376 -10.20 5.96 15.22
N LYS A 377 -9.66 4.74 15.10
CA LYS A 377 -8.42 4.35 15.78
C LYS A 377 -7.20 4.65 14.92
N PHE A 378 -7.35 4.89 13.62
CA PHE A 378 -6.23 5.09 12.70
C PHE A 378 -5.88 6.57 12.51
N ARG A 379 -4.64 6.81 12.07
CA ARG A 379 -4.09 8.13 11.75
C ARG A 379 -3.39 8.10 10.39
N VAL A 380 -3.02 9.24 9.82
CA VAL A 380 -2.30 9.33 8.54
C VAL A 380 -3.19 8.88 7.37
N PRO A 381 -4.12 9.72 6.91
CA PRO A 381 -5.03 9.41 5.81
C PRO A 381 -4.29 9.02 4.53
N SER A 382 -3.19 9.72 4.21
CA SER A 382 -2.33 9.45 3.04
C SER A 382 -1.75 8.03 3.00
N MET A 383 -1.76 7.30 4.12
CA MET A 383 -1.33 5.90 4.17
C MET A 383 -2.12 5.00 3.21
N ILE A 384 -3.38 5.32 2.93
CA ILE A 384 -4.21 4.56 1.98
C ILE A 384 -3.65 4.59 0.54
N TYR A 385 -2.80 5.56 0.19
CA TYR A 385 -2.15 5.63 -1.12
C TYR A 385 -1.19 4.47 -1.39
N SER A 386 -0.80 3.71 -0.35
CA SER A 386 -0.05 2.46 -0.50
C SER A 386 -0.74 1.43 -1.41
N PHE A 387 -2.05 1.61 -1.66
CA PHE A 387 -2.88 0.70 -2.47
C PHE A 387 -3.02 1.14 -3.93
N LEU A 388 -2.72 2.41 -4.26
CA LEU A 388 -2.74 2.92 -5.65
C LEU A 388 -1.81 2.16 -6.60
N PRO A 389 -0.59 1.77 -6.20
CA PRO A 389 0.30 1.03 -7.11
C PRO A 389 -0.31 -0.28 -7.58
N LEU A 390 -1.09 -0.96 -6.72
CA LEU A 390 -1.79 -2.18 -7.09
C LEU A 390 -2.87 -1.91 -8.14
N THR A 391 -3.79 -0.99 -7.85
CA THR A 391 -4.94 -0.74 -8.73
C THR A 391 -4.50 -0.18 -10.08
N ILE A 392 -3.61 0.82 -10.06
CA ILE A 392 -3.11 1.47 -11.27
C ILE A 392 -2.13 0.56 -12.02
N GLY A 393 -1.33 -0.25 -11.31
CA GLY A 393 -0.45 -1.25 -11.92
C GLY A 393 -1.21 -2.33 -12.70
N ILE A 394 -2.33 -2.83 -12.17
CA ILE A 394 -3.22 -3.76 -12.88
C ILE A 394 -3.85 -3.09 -14.10
N LEU A 395 -4.32 -1.84 -13.97
CA LEU A 395 -4.85 -1.05 -15.10
C LEU A 395 -3.80 -0.83 -16.19
N ALA A 396 -2.56 -0.51 -15.82
CA ALA A 396 -1.45 -0.32 -16.73
C ALA A 396 -1.09 -1.60 -17.49
N ALA A 397 -1.11 -2.76 -16.81
CA ALA A 397 -0.95 -4.06 -17.44
C ALA A 397 -2.05 -4.34 -18.46
N GLY A 398 -3.30 -4.03 -18.15
CA GLY A 398 -4.41 -4.10 -19.09
C GLY A 398 -4.21 -3.17 -20.29
N GLY A 399 -3.74 -1.95 -20.05
CA GLY A 399 -3.40 -0.99 -21.11
C GLY A 399 -2.30 -1.48 -22.04
N LEU A 400 -1.22 -2.04 -21.48
CA LEU A 400 -0.13 -2.65 -22.24
C LEU A 400 -0.61 -3.86 -23.06
N ASP A 401 -1.46 -4.72 -22.49
CA ASP A 401 -2.04 -5.85 -23.20
C ASP A 401 -2.87 -5.42 -24.42
N HIS A 402 -3.70 -4.38 -24.26
CA HIS A 402 -4.46 -3.82 -25.37
C HIS A 402 -3.57 -3.17 -26.42
N LEU A 403 -2.54 -2.43 -26.00
CA LEU A 403 -1.54 -1.85 -26.88
C LEU A 403 -0.87 -2.93 -27.75
N LEU A 404 -0.35 -3.99 -27.13
CA LEU A 404 0.34 -5.08 -27.84
C LEU A 404 -0.60 -5.81 -28.82
N LYS A 405 -1.84 -6.08 -28.41
CA LYS A 405 -2.85 -6.70 -29.29
C LYS A 405 -3.20 -5.85 -30.49
N LEU A 406 -3.23 -4.52 -30.34
CA LEU A 406 -3.50 -3.59 -31.44
C LEU A 406 -2.32 -3.44 -32.39
N ILE A 407 -1.08 -3.45 -31.87
CA ILE A 407 0.12 -3.41 -32.71
C ILE A 407 0.24 -4.70 -33.54
N THR A 408 -0.15 -5.84 -32.98
CA THR A 408 -0.06 -7.15 -33.65
C THR A 408 -1.20 -7.39 -34.65
N ASN A 409 -2.37 -6.78 -34.44
CA ASN A 409 -3.50 -6.87 -35.39
C ASN A 409 -3.44 -5.70 -36.38
N GLU A 410 -2.97 -5.95 -37.60
CA GLU A 410 -2.72 -4.95 -38.67
C GLU A 410 -3.99 -4.29 -39.27
N LYS A 411 -4.98 -3.89 -38.46
CA LYS A 411 -6.12 -3.10 -38.93
C LYS A 411 -5.76 -1.62 -38.98
N SER A 412 -5.65 -1.07 -40.19
CA SER A 412 -5.29 0.34 -40.48
C SER A 412 -6.04 1.37 -39.62
N THR A 413 -7.36 1.23 -39.44
CA THR A 413 -8.19 2.16 -38.65
C THR A 413 -7.86 2.14 -37.15
N ALA A 414 -7.59 0.95 -36.60
CA ALA A 414 -7.24 0.79 -35.19
C ALA A 414 -5.84 1.36 -34.90
N LEU A 415 -4.89 1.19 -35.83
CA LEU A 415 -3.56 1.75 -35.73
C LEU A 415 -3.56 3.29 -35.78
N ARG A 416 -4.43 3.90 -36.60
CA ARG A 416 -4.61 5.36 -36.64
C ARG A 416 -5.15 5.90 -35.32
N LYS A 417 -6.17 5.25 -34.74
CA LYS A 417 -6.69 5.60 -33.41
C LYS A 417 -5.59 5.50 -32.35
N LEU A 418 -4.81 4.42 -32.38
CA LEU A 418 -3.71 4.20 -31.45
C LEU A 418 -2.66 5.31 -31.53
N LYS A 419 -2.14 5.63 -32.73
CA LYS A 419 -1.14 6.70 -32.92
C LYS A 419 -1.65 8.04 -32.37
N LYS A 420 -2.90 8.38 -32.64
CA LYS A 420 -3.54 9.61 -32.11
C LYS A 420 -3.61 9.58 -30.58
N SER A 421 -4.06 8.48 -29.98
CA SER A 421 -4.15 8.35 -28.52
C SER A 421 -2.78 8.44 -27.83
N VAL A 422 -1.77 7.76 -28.36
CA VAL A 422 -0.39 7.82 -27.84
C VAL A 422 0.15 9.24 -27.95
N LEU A 423 0.01 9.89 -29.11
CA LEU A 423 0.45 11.27 -29.31
C LEU A 423 -0.23 12.24 -28.34
N ILE A 424 -1.54 12.11 -28.13
CA ILE A 424 -2.28 12.98 -27.20
C ILE A 424 -1.81 12.78 -25.76
N ILE A 425 -1.68 11.53 -25.31
CA ILE A 425 -1.37 11.24 -23.91
C ILE A 425 0.11 11.54 -23.60
N PHE A 426 1.03 10.95 -24.37
CA PHE A 426 2.46 11.14 -24.13
C PHE A 426 2.93 12.52 -24.59
N GLY A 427 2.46 12.99 -25.75
CA GLY A 427 2.79 14.34 -26.24
C GLY A 427 2.14 15.44 -25.39
N GLY A 428 0.92 15.23 -24.90
CA GLY A 428 0.28 16.14 -23.95
C GLY A 428 1.04 16.21 -22.63
N PHE A 429 1.49 15.06 -22.10
CA PHE A 429 2.35 15.04 -20.92
C PHE A 429 3.67 15.78 -21.15
N ILE A 430 4.39 15.49 -22.25
CA ILE A 430 5.64 16.19 -22.60
C ILE A 430 5.39 17.70 -22.74
N GLY A 431 4.30 18.10 -23.39
CA GLY A 431 3.92 19.51 -23.53
C GLY A 431 3.68 20.18 -22.18
N LEU A 432 2.93 19.53 -21.27
CA LEU A 432 2.72 20.01 -19.91
C LEU A 432 4.04 20.10 -19.12
N THR A 433 4.93 19.11 -19.26
CA THR A 433 6.27 19.15 -18.65
C THR A 433 7.10 20.31 -19.18
N LEU A 434 7.08 20.58 -20.48
CA LEU A 434 7.80 21.72 -21.07
C LEU A 434 7.24 23.06 -20.57
N ILE A 435 5.92 23.21 -20.53
CA ILE A 435 5.28 24.40 -19.95
C ILE A 435 5.71 24.57 -18.49
N TYR A 436 5.69 23.49 -17.71
CA TYR A 436 6.12 23.52 -16.32
C TYR A 436 7.62 23.83 -16.17
N LEU A 437 8.50 23.35 -17.04
CA LEU A 437 9.92 23.69 -16.99
C LEU A 437 10.18 25.17 -17.34
N LEU A 438 9.38 25.74 -18.24
CA LEU A 438 9.52 27.14 -18.67
C LEU A 438 8.87 28.15 -17.70
N PHE A 439 7.75 27.78 -17.07
CA PHE A 439 6.92 28.69 -16.28
C PHE A 439 6.61 28.19 -14.86
N GLY A 440 7.11 27.02 -14.45
CA GLY A 440 6.76 26.40 -13.16
C GLY A 440 7.12 27.25 -11.96
N ASN A 441 8.28 27.92 -12.00
CA ASN A 441 8.75 28.81 -10.93
C ASN A 441 7.86 30.05 -10.73
N SER A 442 7.11 30.49 -11.75
CA SER A 442 6.18 31.63 -11.64
C SER A 442 4.74 31.21 -11.32
N ILE A 443 4.35 29.97 -11.64
CA ILE A 443 3.01 29.44 -11.39
C ILE A 443 2.87 28.88 -9.97
N ILE A 444 3.95 28.32 -9.41
CA ILE A 444 3.93 27.65 -8.11
C ILE A 444 5.16 28.09 -7.32
N ALA A 445 5.01 29.16 -6.54
CA ALA A 445 6.09 29.73 -5.75
C ALA A 445 6.47 28.82 -4.57
N PHE A 446 7.77 28.62 -4.37
CA PHE A 446 8.37 27.71 -3.38
C PHE A 446 8.18 28.18 -1.92
N ILE A 447 7.81 29.44 -1.67
CA ILE A 447 7.70 30.01 -0.32
C ILE A 447 6.55 31.03 -0.29
N LYS A 448 5.57 30.87 0.60
CA LYS A 448 4.78 32.02 1.07
C LYS A 448 5.55 32.75 2.18
N PRO A 449 5.54 34.09 2.23
CA PRO A 449 6.24 34.88 3.26
C PRO A 449 5.94 34.48 4.71
N THR A 450 4.79 33.84 4.96
CA THR A 450 4.34 33.35 6.27
C THR A 450 4.91 31.98 6.68
N GLU A 451 5.55 31.24 5.77
CA GLU A 451 6.03 29.86 6.01
C GLU A 451 7.50 29.80 6.50
N ALA A 452 8.20 30.94 6.51
CA ALA A 452 9.58 31.05 6.99
C ALA A 452 9.76 30.68 8.48
N GLY A 453 8.69 30.68 9.28
CA GLY A 453 8.75 30.30 10.70
C GLY A 453 8.78 28.80 10.99
N GLN A 454 8.61 27.93 9.99
CA GLN A 454 8.55 26.48 10.16
C GLN A 454 9.89 25.75 9.92
N TYR A 455 10.89 26.45 9.37
CA TYR A 455 12.18 25.86 9.00
C TYR A 455 13.26 26.17 10.05
N ASP A 456 14.21 25.25 10.22
CA ASP A 456 15.39 25.46 11.08
C ASP A 456 16.10 26.75 10.63
N PRO A 457 16.38 27.71 11.54
CA PRO A 457 17.09 28.96 11.21
C PRO A 457 18.39 28.75 10.44
N ARG A 458 19.07 27.61 10.64
CA ARG A 458 20.31 27.25 9.94
C ARG A 458 20.09 26.92 8.47
N VAL A 459 18.91 26.40 8.11
CA VAL A 459 18.49 26.14 6.72
C VAL A 459 18.12 27.44 6.02
N ILE A 460 17.47 28.36 6.74
CA ILE A 460 17.10 29.68 6.21
C ILE A 460 18.35 30.53 5.92
N ALA A 461 19.38 30.44 6.75
CA ALA A 461 20.62 31.19 6.56
C ALA A 461 21.45 30.77 5.32
N GLN A 462 21.09 29.67 4.64
CA GLN A 462 21.77 29.13 3.47
C GLN A 462 20.97 29.26 2.16
N ILE A 463 19.74 29.79 2.24
CA ILE A 463 18.88 30.12 1.10
C ILE A 463 19.01 31.62 0.82
#